data_AF-A0A2T2UUS8-F1
#
_entry.id   AF-A0A2T2UUS8-F1
#
_cell.length_a   1.000
_cell.length_b   1.000
_cell.length_c   1.000
_cell.angle_alpha   90.00
_cell.angle_beta   90.00
_cell.angle_gamma   90.00
#
_symmetry.space_group_name_H-M   'P 1'
#
loop_
_entity.id
_entity.type
_entity.pdbx_description
1 polymer ?
#
loop_
_entity_poly.entity_id
_entity_poly.type
_entity_poly.pdbx_seq_one_letter_code
_entity_poly.pdbx_strand_id
1 'polypeptide(L)'
;MRWRGAIGSLEIRDRRKRTGPFLVSLGAAGLALGVVGLLNVHGQGLLAALLGCHLINTMLLMGITRWWKISIHCASAAGALGTLVFLHTQVPGTLLGTAGWGRLILSVGAVLVPLLLWARVRSRAHTAAQATAGTVLGLVAPYAELYAVLSLVGLS
;
A
#
# COMPACT_ATOMS: atom_id res chain seq x y z
N MET A 1 1.83 10.69 -29.31
CA MET A 1 3.07 10.11 -28.71
C MET A 1 3.09 8.57 -28.67
N ARG A 2 2.29 7.86 -29.50
CA ARG A 2 2.26 6.39 -29.63
C ARG A 2 3.09 5.84 -30.80
N TRP A 3 3.91 6.67 -31.45
CA TRP A 3 4.43 6.45 -32.82
C TRP A 3 5.87 5.94 -32.92
N ARG A 4 6.52 5.59 -31.82
CA ARG A 4 7.85 4.94 -31.86
C ARG A 4 7.72 3.64 -31.10
N GLY A 5 7.73 2.50 -31.80
CA GLY A 5 7.62 1.13 -31.26
C GLY A 5 8.79 0.71 -30.35
N ALA A 6 9.23 1.60 -29.46
CA ALA A 6 10.39 1.46 -28.58
C ALA A 6 10.00 1.08 -27.14
N ILE A 7 8.77 0.63 -26.90
CA ILE A 7 8.34 0.14 -25.59
C ILE A 7 7.43 -1.07 -25.76
N GLY A 8 8.04 -2.26 -25.78
CA GLY A 8 7.36 -3.55 -25.84
C GLY A 8 6.63 -3.95 -24.56
N SER A 9 6.80 -3.21 -23.46
CA SER A 9 5.97 -3.34 -22.25
C SER A 9 6.02 -2.07 -21.39
N LEU A 10 4.86 -1.62 -20.89
CA LEU A 10 4.73 -0.67 -19.78
C LEU A 10 5.30 -1.23 -18.46
N GLU A 11 5.61 -2.52 -18.44
CA GLU A 11 6.27 -3.20 -17.34
C GLU A 11 7.78 -2.90 -17.39
N ILE A 12 8.31 -2.24 -16.35
CA ILE A 12 9.75 -2.05 -16.18
C ILE A 12 10.38 -3.42 -15.89
N ARG A 13 10.81 -4.09 -16.95
CA ARG A 13 11.44 -5.41 -16.91
C ARG A 13 12.86 -5.36 -16.32
N ASP A 14 13.51 -4.21 -16.37
CA ASP A 14 14.86 -3.99 -15.84
C ASP A 14 14.83 -3.66 -14.34
N ARG A 15 15.46 -4.50 -13.52
CA ARG A 15 15.53 -4.34 -12.05
C ARG A 15 16.20 -3.02 -11.64
N ARG A 16 17.16 -2.52 -12.43
CA ARG A 16 17.87 -1.26 -12.15
C ARG A 16 17.00 -0.01 -12.29
N LYS A 17 15.95 -0.07 -13.11
CA LYS A 17 15.01 1.04 -13.31
C LYS A 17 13.89 1.10 -12.27
N ARG A 18 13.78 0.10 -11.38
CA ARG A 18 12.72 0.02 -10.36
C ARG A 18 13.00 0.90 -9.14
N THR A 19 14.27 1.17 -8.85
CA THR A 19 14.68 1.99 -7.70
C THR A 19 14.22 3.44 -7.83
N GLY A 20 14.19 3.99 -9.05
CA GLY A 20 13.78 5.38 -9.29
C GLY A 20 12.37 5.70 -8.77
N PRO A 21 11.33 4.98 -9.21
CA PRO A 21 9.97 5.15 -8.69
C PRO A 21 9.85 4.99 -7.16
N PHE A 22 10.58 4.04 -6.56
CA PHE A 22 10.60 3.86 -5.12
C PHE A 22 11.21 5.07 -4.40
N LEU A 23 12.35 5.59 -4.88
CA LEU A 23 12.99 6.76 -4.28
C LEU A 23 12.12 8.01 -4.38
N VAL A 24 11.42 8.20 -5.49
CA VAL A 24 10.45 9.30 -5.65
C VAL A 24 9.32 9.15 -4.63
N SER A 25 8.76 7.95 -4.49
CA SER A 25 7.69 7.70 -3.50
C SER A 25 8.17 7.92 -2.06
N LEU A 26 9.37 7.45 -1.72
CA LEU A 26 9.98 7.66 -0.40
C LEU A 26 10.25 9.14 -0.13
N GLY A 27 10.79 9.88 -1.09
CA GLY A 27 11.02 11.31 -0.97
C GLY A 27 9.73 12.09 -0.79
N ALA A 28 8.71 11.79 -1.59
CA ALA A 28 7.40 12.43 -1.48
C ALA A 28 6.71 12.13 -0.14
N ALA A 29 6.71 10.87 0.30
CA ALA A 29 6.12 10.48 1.57
C ALA A 29 6.90 11.03 2.78
N GLY A 30 8.22 11.09 2.70
CA GLY A 30 9.07 11.70 3.73
C GLY A 30 8.84 13.20 3.85
N LEU A 31 8.74 13.90 2.71
CA LEU A 31 8.37 15.33 2.70
C LEU A 31 6.97 15.55 3.29
N ALA A 32 5.98 14.74 2.88
CA ALA A 32 4.63 14.81 3.42
C ALA A 32 4.61 14.56 4.94
N LEU A 33 5.39 13.60 5.44
CA LEU A 33 5.51 13.33 6.87
C LEU A 33 6.14 14.53 7.61
N GLY A 34 7.17 15.14 7.04
CA GLY A 34 7.77 16.37 7.58
C GLY A 34 6.77 17.53 7.65
N VAL A 35 5.99 17.73 6.59
CA VAL A 35 4.92 18.76 6.55
C VAL A 35 3.86 18.46 7.61
N VAL A 36 3.36 17.22 7.71
CA VAL A 36 2.38 16.82 8.73
C VAL A 36 2.92 17.02 10.14
N GLY A 37 4.22 16.82 10.37
CA GLY A 37 4.87 17.11 11.65
C GLY A 37 4.81 18.60 12.06
N LEU A 38 4.70 19.50 11.09
CA LEU A 38 4.62 20.95 11.33
C LEU A 38 3.17 21.47 11.39
N LEU A 39 2.20 20.69 10.94
CA LEU A 39 0.78 21.06 10.98
C LEU A 39 0.19 20.75 12.35
N ASN A 40 -0.60 21.66 12.91
CA ASN A 40 -1.39 21.39 14.11
C ASN A 40 -2.86 21.20 13.72
N VAL A 41 -3.20 19.99 13.26
CA VAL A 41 -4.53 19.62 12.78
C VAL A 41 -5.07 18.41 13.54
N HIS A 42 -6.40 18.35 13.68
CA HIS A 42 -7.04 17.17 14.25
C HIS A 42 -6.72 15.93 13.42
N GLY A 43 -6.28 14.85 14.06
CA GLY A 43 -5.85 13.63 13.37
C GLY A 43 -4.41 13.63 12.84
N GLN A 44 -3.58 14.62 13.20
CA GLN A 44 -2.15 14.68 12.84
C GLN A 44 -1.42 13.37 13.15
N GLY A 45 -1.62 12.78 14.34
CA GLY A 45 -0.99 11.52 14.74
C GLY A 45 -1.38 10.34 13.83
N LEU A 46 -2.65 10.27 13.43
CA LEU A 46 -3.13 9.24 12.49
C LEU A 46 -2.51 9.43 11.10
N LEU A 47 -2.46 10.68 10.61
CA LEU A 47 -1.82 10.99 9.32
C LEU A 47 -0.33 10.64 9.33
N ALA A 48 0.38 10.97 10.42
CA ALA A 48 1.78 10.62 10.59
C ALA A 48 1.98 9.09 10.63
N ALA A 49 1.12 8.36 11.34
CA ALA A 49 1.17 6.89 11.39
C ALA A 49 0.93 6.26 10.00
N LEU A 50 -0.05 6.75 9.23
CA LEU A 50 -0.33 6.28 7.87
C LEU A 50 0.85 6.55 6.92
N LEU A 51 1.46 7.74 6.99
CA LEU A 51 2.63 8.11 6.19
C LEU A 51 3.88 7.30 6.58
N GLY A 52 4.11 7.09 7.88
CA GLY A 52 5.18 6.25 8.39
C GLY A 52 5.03 4.80 7.94
N CYS A 53 3.82 4.25 8.03
CA CYS A 53 3.48 2.93 7.52
C CYS A 53 3.72 2.81 6.00
N HIS A 54 3.32 3.82 5.22
CA HIS A 54 3.61 3.86 3.78
C HIS A 54 5.11 3.86 3.49
N LEU A 55 5.91 4.62 4.24
CA LEU A 55 7.37 4.64 4.12
C LEU A 55 7.98 3.26 4.39
N ILE A 56 7.61 2.63 5.51
CA ILE A 56 8.11 1.30 5.91
C ILE A 56 7.75 0.26 4.85
N ASN A 57 6.50 0.21 4.41
CA ASN A 57 6.04 -0.72 3.37
C ASN A 57 6.75 -0.49 2.02
N THR A 58 6.98 0.77 1.66
CA THR A 58 7.71 1.13 0.43
C THR A 58 9.17 0.68 0.51
N MET A 59 9.83 0.87 1.66
CA MET A 59 11.20 0.38 1.90
C MET A 59 11.26 -1.14 1.87
N LEU A 60 10.29 -1.83 2.48
CA LEU A 60 10.18 -3.28 2.50
C LEU A 60 10.02 -3.84 1.07
N LEU A 61 9.09 -3.29 0.29
CA LEU A 61 8.89 -3.65 -1.12
C LEU A 61 10.13 -3.36 -1.97
N MET A 62 10.79 -2.22 -1.77
CA MET A 62 12.05 -1.90 -2.44
C MET A 62 13.14 -2.93 -2.10
N GLY A 63 13.24 -3.34 -0.83
CA GLY A 63 14.17 -4.39 -0.38
C GLY A 63 13.90 -5.73 -1.04
N ILE A 64 12.65 -6.21 -0.97
CA ILE A 64 12.24 -7.51 -1.54
C ILE A 64 12.46 -7.51 -3.06
N THR A 65 12.05 -6.44 -3.76
CA THR A 65 12.12 -6.36 -5.23
C THR A 65 13.54 -6.34 -5.80
N ARG A 66 14.58 -6.10 -4.98
CA ARG A 66 15.98 -6.25 -5.39
C ARG A 66 16.34 -7.72 -5.61
N TRP A 67 15.85 -8.61 -4.75
CA TRP A 67 16.20 -10.03 -4.75
C TRP A 67 15.17 -10.85 -5.53
N TRP A 68 13.88 -10.60 -5.32
CA TRP A 68 12.78 -11.39 -5.86
C TRP A 68 11.67 -10.52 -6.45
N LYS A 69 11.18 -10.87 -7.64
CA LYS A 69 10.11 -10.10 -8.32
C LYS A 69 8.79 -10.34 -7.56
N ILE A 70 8.26 -9.33 -6.90
CA ILE A 70 6.94 -9.34 -6.23
C ILE A 70 5.98 -8.37 -6.94
N SER A 71 4.66 -8.61 -6.85
CA SER A 71 3.68 -7.72 -7.48
C SER A 71 3.36 -6.51 -6.61
N ILE A 72 3.98 -5.36 -6.91
CA ILE A 72 3.74 -4.09 -6.22
C ILE A 72 2.26 -3.66 -6.34
N HIS A 73 1.63 -3.86 -7.50
CA HIS A 73 0.21 -3.52 -7.69
C HIS A 73 -0.69 -4.31 -6.74
N CYS A 74 -0.45 -5.60 -6.58
CA CYS A 74 -1.21 -6.42 -5.64
C CYS A 74 -0.91 -5.98 -4.20
N ALA A 75 0.35 -5.72 -3.87
CA ALA A 75 0.73 -5.23 -2.55
C ALA A 75 0.09 -3.89 -2.19
N SER A 76 0.09 -2.90 -3.10
CA SER A 76 -0.50 -1.59 -2.86
C SER A 76 -2.01 -1.65 -2.73
N ALA A 77 -2.71 -2.41 -3.58
CA ALA A 77 -4.17 -2.54 -3.49
C ALA A 77 -4.59 -3.27 -2.20
N ALA A 78 -3.88 -4.35 -1.87
CA ALA A 78 -4.13 -5.14 -0.68
C ALA A 78 -3.75 -4.37 0.60
N GLY A 79 -2.71 -3.52 0.55
CA GLY A 79 -2.34 -2.62 1.64
C GLY A 79 -3.33 -1.49 1.87
N ALA A 80 -3.89 -0.91 0.82
CA ALA A 80 -5.00 0.01 0.97
C ALA A 80 -6.18 -0.66 1.71
N LEU A 81 -6.53 -1.90 1.32
CA LEU A 81 -7.57 -2.66 2.01
C LEU A 81 -7.20 -2.96 3.47
N GLY A 82 -5.98 -3.44 3.75
CA GLY A 82 -5.52 -3.73 5.11
C GLY A 82 -5.60 -2.52 6.03
N THR A 83 -5.14 -1.36 5.55
CA THR A 83 -5.26 -0.08 6.26
C THR A 83 -6.73 0.30 6.50
N LEU A 84 -7.60 0.17 5.49
CA LEU A 84 -9.02 0.49 5.65
C LEU A 84 -9.72 -0.44 6.66
N VAL A 85 -9.37 -1.73 6.68
CA VAL A 85 -9.87 -2.69 7.67
C VAL A 85 -9.41 -2.29 9.08
N PHE A 86 -8.15 -1.88 9.23
CA PHE A 86 -7.64 -1.37 10.50
C PHE A 86 -8.44 -0.14 10.97
N LEU A 87 -8.59 0.87 10.11
CA LEU A 87 -9.32 2.10 10.45
C LEU A 87 -10.78 1.83 10.81
N HIS A 88 -11.44 0.92 10.11
CA HIS A 88 -12.83 0.53 10.40
C HIS A 88 -12.97 -0.19 11.74
N THR A 89 -12.00 -1.03 12.13
CA THR A 89 -12.12 -1.89 13.31
C THR A 89 -11.52 -1.30 14.58
N GLN A 90 -10.47 -0.49 14.46
CA GLN A 90 -9.68 -0.02 15.61
C GLN A 90 -9.84 1.47 15.90
N VAL A 91 -10.31 2.28 14.94
CA VAL A 91 -10.36 3.75 15.08
C VAL A 91 -11.82 4.24 15.08
N PRO A 92 -12.42 4.47 16.27
CA PRO A 92 -13.79 4.98 16.37
C PRO A 92 -13.90 6.42 15.85
N GLY A 93 -15.11 6.82 15.42
CA GLY A 93 -15.38 8.19 14.96
C GLY A 93 -14.92 8.52 13.53
N THR A 94 -14.38 7.55 12.79
CA THR A 94 -14.06 7.72 11.37
C THR A 94 -15.32 7.61 10.49
N LEU A 95 -15.31 8.21 9.30
CA LEU A 95 -16.36 8.00 8.28
C LEU A 95 -16.55 6.51 7.94
N LEU A 96 -15.49 5.71 8.08
CA LEU A 96 -15.52 4.25 7.92
C LEU A 96 -16.27 3.55 9.06
N GLY A 97 -16.32 4.13 10.26
CA GLY A 97 -17.15 3.63 11.36
C GLY A 97 -18.65 3.80 11.11
N THR A 98 -19.07 4.61 10.12
CA THR A 98 -20.48 4.67 9.72
C THR A 98 -20.86 3.39 8.98
N ALA A 99 -21.83 2.68 9.55
CA ALA A 99 -22.16 1.29 9.22
C ALA A 99 -22.38 1.04 7.71
N GLY A 100 -22.97 1.98 6.98
CA GLY A 100 -23.25 1.82 5.54
C GLY A 100 -22.01 1.97 4.65
N TRP A 101 -21.28 3.08 4.80
CA TRP A 101 -20.15 3.41 3.92
C TRP A 101 -18.93 2.54 4.18
N GLY A 102 -18.62 2.24 5.45
CA GLY A 102 -17.52 1.36 5.82
C GLY A 102 -17.65 -0.03 5.19
N ARG A 103 -18.81 -0.66 5.35
CA ARG A 103 -19.08 -1.98 4.77
C ARG A 103 -19.00 -1.98 3.25
N LEU A 104 -19.54 -0.96 2.59
CA LEU A 104 -19.48 -0.84 1.13
C LEU A 104 -18.03 -0.75 0.64
N ILE A 105 -17.23 0.17 1.20
CA ILE A 105 -15.83 0.36 0.80
C ILE A 105 -15.01 -0.91 1.00
N LEU A 106 -15.19 -1.58 2.16
CA LEU A 106 -14.51 -2.84 2.46
C LEU A 106 -14.94 -3.98 1.51
N SER A 107 -16.23 -4.09 1.19
CA SER A 107 -16.72 -5.09 0.24
C SER A 107 -16.16 -4.88 -1.17
N VAL A 108 -16.05 -3.62 -1.61
CA VAL A 108 -15.44 -3.28 -2.91
C VAL A 108 -13.97 -3.68 -2.91
N GLY A 109 -13.22 -3.36 -1.86
CA GLY A 109 -11.83 -3.78 -1.73
C GLY A 109 -11.67 -5.32 -1.71
N ALA A 110 -12.54 -6.02 -0.98
CA ALA A 110 -12.54 -7.48 -0.89
C ALA A 110 -12.76 -8.17 -2.24
N VAL A 111 -13.44 -7.52 -3.18
CA VAL A 111 -13.61 -7.99 -4.56
C VAL A 111 -12.46 -7.53 -5.46
N LEU A 112 -12.02 -6.28 -5.35
CA LEU A 112 -10.98 -5.71 -6.21
C LEU A 112 -9.61 -6.35 -6.02
N VAL A 113 -9.24 -6.70 -4.79
CA VAL A 113 -7.94 -7.33 -4.49
C VAL A 113 -7.77 -8.69 -5.20
N PRO A 114 -8.68 -9.68 -5.05
CA PRO A 114 -8.56 -10.95 -5.78
C PRO A 114 -8.73 -10.77 -7.30
N LEU A 115 -9.55 -9.82 -7.75
CA LEU A 115 -9.69 -9.52 -9.18
C LEU A 115 -8.38 -8.99 -9.77
N LEU A 116 -7.68 -8.10 -9.05
CA LEU A 116 -6.38 -7.58 -9.46
C LEU A 116 -5.32 -8.68 -9.46
N LEU A 117 -5.29 -9.54 -8.44
CA LEU A 117 -4.41 -10.71 -8.41
C LEU A 117 -4.63 -11.58 -9.65
N TRP A 118 -5.89 -11.96 -9.91
CA TRP A 118 -6.26 -12.74 -11.09
C TRP A 118 -5.81 -12.06 -12.39
N ALA A 119 -6.07 -10.75 -12.53
CA ALA A 119 -5.67 -9.99 -13.72
C ALA A 119 -4.15 -10.02 -13.94
N ARG A 120 -3.34 -9.95 -12.87
CA ARG A 120 -1.86 -10.00 -12.97
C ARG A 120 -1.32 -11.38 -13.32
N VAL A 121 -1.97 -12.44 -12.86
CA VAL A 121 -1.64 -13.82 -13.25
C VAL A 121 -2.09 -14.11 -14.67
N ARG A 122 -3.32 -13.74 -15.03
CA ARG A 122 -3.93 -13.97 -16.35
C ARG A 122 -3.24 -13.22 -17.48
N SER A 123 -2.76 -12.00 -17.21
CA SER A 123 -1.93 -11.21 -18.13
C SER A 123 -0.49 -11.70 -18.22
N ARG A 124 -0.11 -12.74 -17.47
CA ARG A 124 1.26 -13.29 -17.38
C ARG A 124 2.31 -12.27 -16.93
N ALA A 125 1.90 -11.17 -16.31
CA ALA A 125 2.81 -10.18 -15.74
C ALA A 125 3.55 -10.75 -14.50
N HIS A 126 2.86 -11.57 -13.71
CA HIS A 126 3.41 -12.21 -12.52
C HIS A 126 3.00 -13.67 -12.41
N THR A 127 3.81 -14.48 -11.73
CA THR A 127 3.38 -15.82 -11.32
C THR A 127 2.39 -15.73 -10.14
N ALA A 128 1.60 -16.79 -9.93
CA ALA A 128 0.68 -16.86 -8.80
C ALA A 128 1.38 -16.61 -7.45
N ALA A 129 2.58 -17.18 -7.26
CA ALA A 129 3.38 -16.97 -6.05
C ALA A 129 3.77 -15.49 -5.86
N GLN A 130 4.20 -14.80 -6.92
CA GLN A 130 4.61 -13.40 -6.85
C GLN A 130 3.44 -12.45 -6.57
N ALA A 131 2.26 -12.74 -7.14
CA ALA A 131 1.04 -11.96 -6.93
C ALA A 131 0.46 -12.21 -5.53
N THR A 132 0.42 -13.47 -5.10
CA THR A 132 -0.07 -13.86 -3.76
C THR A 132 0.82 -13.30 -2.66
N ALA A 133 2.15 -13.43 -2.79
CA ALA A 133 3.07 -12.85 -1.81
C ALA A 133 2.94 -11.33 -1.71
N GLY A 134 2.77 -10.64 -2.85
CA GLY A 134 2.47 -9.21 -2.85
C GLY A 134 1.19 -8.89 -2.09
N THR A 135 0.12 -9.63 -2.36
CA THR A 135 -1.19 -9.46 -1.72
C THR A 135 -1.13 -9.71 -0.21
N VAL A 136 -0.48 -10.78 0.23
CA VAL A 136 -0.32 -11.12 1.66
C VAL A 136 0.51 -10.06 2.38
N LEU A 137 1.66 -9.70 1.80
CA LEU A 137 2.51 -8.63 2.36
C LEU A 137 1.71 -7.33 2.49
N GLY A 138 0.98 -6.95 1.43
CA GLY A 138 0.12 -5.79 1.41
C GLY A 138 -0.96 -5.82 2.50
N LEU A 139 -1.67 -6.93 2.69
CA LEU A 139 -2.71 -6.99 3.73
C LEU A 139 -2.15 -6.92 5.14
N VAL A 140 -1.07 -7.66 5.40
CA VAL A 140 -0.61 -7.96 6.76
C VAL A 140 0.32 -6.87 7.30
N ALA A 141 1.30 -6.44 6.52
CA ALA A 141 2.32 -5.50 7.00
C ALA A 141 1.74 -4.16 7.49
N PRO A 142 0.94 -3.42 6.70
CA PRO A 142 0.41 -2.15 7.17
C PRO A 142 -0.58 -2.30 8.32
N TYR A 143 -1.38 -3.38 8.34
CA TYR A 143 -2.27 -3.65 9.47
C TYR A 143 -1.47 -3.88 10.76
N ALA A 144 -0.44 -4.72 10.71
CA ALA A 144 0.41 -5.03 11.85
C ALA A 144 1.21 -3.82 12.33
N GLU A 145 1.76 -3.02 11.41
CA GLU A 145 2.46 -1.78 11.72
C GLU A 145 1.55 -0.78 12.44
N LEU A 146 0.34 -0.55 11.92
CA LEU A 146 -0.63 0.36 12.55
C LEU A 146 -1.10 -0.16 13.91
N TYR A 147 -1.30 -1.47 14.05
CA TYR A 147 -1.64 -2.09 15.33
C TYR A 147 -0.51 -1.94 16.36
N ALA A 148 0.74 -2.12 15.94
CA ALA A 148 1.90 -1.89 16.79
C ALA A 148 2.01 -0.42 17.22
N VAL A 149 1.82 0.53 16.30
CA VAL A 149 1.82 1.97 16.62
C VAL A 149 0.69 2.30 17.62
N LEU A 150 -0.51 1.79 17.40
CA LEU A 150 -1.64 1.99 18.32
C LEU A 150 -1.31 1.46 19.73
N SER A 151 -0.72 0.26 19.81
CA SER A 151 -0.33 -0.38 21.07
C SER A 151 0.75 0.40 21.83
N LEU A 152 1.66 1.06 21.11
CA LEU A 152 2.75 1.86 21.68
C LEU A 152 2.30 3.26 22.13
N VAL A 153 1.31 3.85 21.45
CA VAL A 153 0.86 5.23 21.70
C VAL A 153 -0.28 5.27 22.74
N GLY A 154 -0.90 4.14 23.09
CA GLY A 154 -1.80 4.04 24.25
C GLY A 154 -3.16 4.72 24.08
N LEU A 155 -3.75 4.68 22.87
CA LEU A 155 -5.14 5.12 22.65
C LEU A 155 -6.20 4.07 23.05
N SER A 156 -5.89 3.22 24.04
CA SER A 156 -6.79 2.18 24.58
C SER A 156 -7.52 2.64 25.83
#